data_AF-A0A286DYX5-F1
#
_entry.id   AF-A0A286DYX5-F1
#
_cell.length_a   1.000
_cell.length_b   1.000
_cell.length_c   1.000
_cell.angle_alpha   90.00
_cell.angle_beta   90.00
_cell.angle_gamma   90.00
#
_symmetry.space_group_name_H-M   'P 1'
#
loop_
_entity.id
_entity.type
_entity.pdbx_description
1 polymer ?
#
loop_
_entity_poly.entity_id
_entity_poly.type
_entity_poly.pdbx_seq_one_letter_code
_entity_poly.pdbx_strand_id
1 'polypeptide(L)'
;MSKEIQDWLAQRKAAFRGAPYRDASMAMCALVATADGSVHPAERKRVESLIEGHERLKHFPPDQLLRLFNRHIDRLSGDFRRARGGVLREIAKVRDQPALARAVIRTGVVIAGADGHYAHAERQVIHEVCQLLNVSPTEFGP
;
A
#
# COMPACT_ATOMS: atom_id res chain seq x y z
N MET A 1 -3.20 -6.93 -34.05
CA MET A 1 -4.15 -7.47 -33.06
C MET A 1 -3.56 -8.45 -32.06
N SER A 2 -3.09 -9.67 -32.42
CA SER A 2 -2.63 -10.64 -31.40
C SER A 2 -1.36 -10.24 -30.65
N LYS A 3 -0.39 -9.60 -31.33
CA LYS A 3 0.89 -9.19 -30.70
C LYS A 3 0.73 -7.99 -29.75
N GLU A 4 -0.06 -7.00 -30.15
CA GLU A 4 -0.34 -5.80 -29.33
C GLU A 4 -1.04 -6.13 -28.01
N ILE A 5 -1.97 -7.09 -28.01
CA ILE A 5 -2.63 -7.56 -26.78
C ILE A 5 -1.62 -8.26 -25.86
N GLN A 6 -0.74 -9.09 -26.41
CA GLN A 6 0.30 -9.78 -25.62
C GLN A 6 1.30 -8.78 -25.02
N ASP A 7 1.73 -7.80 -25.80
CA ASP A 7 2.64 -6.74 -25.35
C ASP A 7 1.99 -5.90 -24.24
N TRP A 8 0.70 -5.57 -24.36
CA TRP A 8 -0.05 -4.89 -23.31
C TRP A 8 -0.19 -5.71 -22.02
N LEU A 9 -0.48 -7.02 -22.13
CA LEU A 9 -0.52 -7.93 -20.98
C LEU A 9 0.85 -8.03 -20.30
N ALA A 10 1.93 -8.10 -21.08
CA ALA A 10 3.30 -8.15 -20.57
C ALA A 10 3.68 -6.85 -19.85
N GLN A 11 3.35 -5.69 -20.41
CA GLN A 11 3.57 -4.38 -19.80
C GLN A 11 2.81 -4.26 -18.46
N ARG A 12 1.55 -4.70 -18.42
CA ARG A 12 0.78 -4.73 -17.16
C ARG A 12 1.42 -5.62 -16.10
N LYS A 13 1.90 -6.82 -16.47
CA LYS A 13 2.63 -7.71 -15.54
C LYS A 13 3.96 -7.09 -15.09
N ALA A 14 4.66 -6.36 -15.97
CA ALA A 14 5.89 -5.68 -15.62
C ALA A 14 5.64 -4.54 -14.62
N ALA A 15 4.54 -3.80 -14.75
CA ALA A 15 4.18 -2.72 -13.83
C ALA A 15 4.05 -3.20 -12.37
N PHE A 16 3.46 -4.38 -12.13
CA PHE A 16 3.38 -5.01 -10.79
C PHE A 16 4.72 -5.48 -10.22
N ARG A 17 5.77 -5.51 -11.05
CA ARG A 17 7.15 -5.83 -10.63
C ARG A 17 8.04 -4.58 -10.57
N GLY A 18 7.47 -3.41 -10.85
CA GLY A 18 8.17 -2.14 -10.82
C GLY A 18 8.29 -1.54 -9.41
N ALA A 19 9.31 -0.70 -9.24
CA ALA A 19 9.51 0.08 -8.01
C ALA A 19 8.28 0.92 -7.59
N PRO A 20 7.52 1.58 -8.50
CA PRO A 20 6.37 2.38 -8.09
C PRO A 20 5.30 1.57 -7.33
N TYR A 21 5.00 0.35 -7.77
CA TYR A 21 4.03 -0.52 -7.08
C TYR A 21 4.55 -0.96 -5.72
N ARG A 22 5.81 -1.41 -5.66
CA ARG A 22 6.47 -1.82 -4.41
C ARG A 22 6.47 -0.70 -3.38
N ASP A 23 6.97 0.46 -3.76
CA ASP A 23 7.21 1.59 -2.86
C ASP A 23 5.87 2.16 -2.38
N ALA A 24 4.88 2.30 -3.28
CA ALA A 24 3.53 2.71 -2.91
C ALA A 24 2.83 1.69 -1.98
N SER A 25 3.03 0.39 -2.19
CA SER A 25 2.44 -0.65 -1.33
C SER A 25 3.01 -0.60 0.09
N MET A 26 4.34 -0.43 0.23
CA MET A 26 4.98 -0.32 1.55
C MET A 26 4.66 1.00 2.25
N ALA A 27 4.56 2.09 1.48
CA ALA A 27 4.08 3.38 1.99
C ALA A 27 2.64 3.28 2.49
N MET A 28 1.77 2.57 1.76
CA MET A 28 0.38 2.34 2.16
C MET A 28 0.28 1.52 3.47
N CYS A 29 1.01 0.41 3.57
CA CYS A 29 1.06 -0.38 4.80
C CYS A 29 1.49 0.46 6.01
N ALA A 30 2.53 1.28 5.83
CA ALA A 30 3.04 2.15 6.89
C ALA A 30 2.03 3.22 7.31
N LEU A 31 1.32 3.82 6.35
CA LEU A 31 0.32 4.84 6.63
C LEU A 31 -0.89 4.28 7.38
N VAL A 32 -1.34 3.07 7.04
CA VAL A 32 -2.42 2.36 7.75
C VAL A 32 -1.96 1.95 9.15
N ALA A 33 -0.79 1.33 9.27
CA ALA A 33 -0.25 0.86 10.56
C ALA A 33 0.08 2.00 11.54
N THR A 34 0.07 3.26 11.09
CA THR A 34 0.29 4.47 11.90
C THR A 34 -0.94 5.36 11.97
N ALA A 35 -2.12 4.88 11.56
CA ALA A 35 -3.30 5.72 11.36
C ALA A 35 -3.73 6.47 12.63
N ASP A 36 -3.52 5.89 13.81
CA ASP A 36 -3.82 6.48 15.11
C ASP A 36 -2.66 7.32 15.70
N GLY A 37 -1.56 7.46 14.98
CA GLY A 37 -0.36 8.19 15.39
C GLY A 37 0.73 7.33 16.02
N SER A 38 0.52 6.02 16.20
CA SER A 38 1.52 5.09 16.70
C SER A 38 1.50 3.77 15.95
N VAL A 39 2.57 2.97 16.04
CA VAL A 39 2.58 1.60 15.48
C VAL A 39 2.51 0.61 16.61
N HIS A 40 1.41 -0.13 16.69
CA HIS A 40 1.31 -1.24 17.63
C HIS A 40 2.10 -2.46 17.11
N PRO A 41 2.73 -3.26 18.01
CA PRO A 41 3.42 -4.48 17.60
C PRO A 41 2.54 -5.46 16.79
N ALA A 42 1.23 -5.48 17.07
CA ALA A 42 0.26 -6.24 16.31
C ALA A 42 0.20 -5.80 14.84
N GLU A 43 0.11 -4.49 14.58
CA GLU A 43 0.12 -3.92 13.21
C GLU A 43 1.39 -4.29 12.45
N ARG A 44 2.53 -4.14 13.12
CA ARG A 44 3.81 -4.49 12.52
C ARG A 44 3.86 -5.96 12.13
N LYS A 45 3.41 -6.84 13.02
CA LYS A 45 3.34 -8.29 12.76
C LYS A 45 2.39 -8.61 11.61
N ARG A 46 1.25 -7.91 11.49
CA ARG A 46 0.33 -8.05 10.35
C ARG A 46 1.03 -7.76 9.02
N VAL A 47 1.81 -6.67 8.96
CA VAL A 47 2.56 -6.29 7.76
C VAL A 47 3.67 -7.30 7.44
N GLU A 48 4.39 -7.78 8.45
CA GLU A 48 5.41 -8.82 8.28
C GLU A 48 4.80 -10.11 7.70
N SER A 49 3.67 -10.59 8.25
CA SER A 49 2.94 -11.74 7.70
C SER A 49 2.40 -11.51 6.29
N LEU A 50 1.96 -10.29 5.98
CA LEU A 50 1.55 -9.92 4.62
C LEU A 50 2.72 -10.01 3.64
N ILE A 51 3.89 -9.50 4.01
CA ILE A 51 5.10 -9.54 3.18
C ILE A 51 5.52 -10.99 2.88
N GLU A 52 5.41 -11.88 3.86
CA GLU A 52 5.74 -13.30 3.70
C GLU A 52 4.72 -14.07 2.87
N GLY A 53 3.43 -13.76 3.00
CA GLY A 53 2.34 -14.54 2.42
C GLY A 53 1.74 -14.02 1.10
N HIS A 54 2.00 -12.77 0.70
CA HIS A 54 1.19 -12.15 -0.35
C HIS A 54 1.67 -12.42 -1.77
N GLU A 55 0.81 -13.08 -2.55
CA GLU A 55 1.07 -13.44 -3.95
C GLU A 55 1.45 -12.30 -4.91
N ARG A 56 1.09 -11.05 -4.60
CA ARG A 56 1.34 -9.90 -5.49
C ARG A 56 2.66 -9.21 -5.17
N LEU A 57 3.15 -9.36 -3.94
CA LEU A 57 4.43 -8.82 -3.49
C LEU A 57 5.57 -9.85 -3.54
N LYS A 58 5.25 -11.15 -3.77
CA LYS A 58 6.22 -12.26 -3.90
C LYS A 58 7.32 -12.06 -4.94
N HIS A 59 7.15 -11.09 -5.85
CA HIS A 59 8.17 -10.74 -6.84
C HIS A 59 9.30 -9.86 -6.29
N PHE A 60 9.14 -9.32 -5.09
CA PHE A 60 10.16 -8.53 -4.41
C PHE A 60 10.75 -9.32 -3.23
N PRO A 61 12.05 -9.15 -2.93
CA PRO A 61 12.65 -9.74 -1.74
C PRO A 61 11.95 -9.27 -0.46
N PRO A 62 11.54 -10.17 0.45
CA PRO A 62 10.85 -9.81 1.70
C PRO A 62 11.64 -8.81 2.56
N ASP A 63 12.96 -8.97 2.63
CA ASP A 63 13.87 -8.09 3.35
C ASP A 63 13.87 -6.66 2.77
N GLN A 64 13.75 -6.53 1.44
CA GLN A 64 13.60 -5.22 0.78
C GLN A 64 12.28 -4.56 1.17
N LEU A 65 11.18 -5.31 1.15
CA LEU A 65 9.86 -4.81 1.54
C LEU A 65 9.85 -4.34 2.99
N LEU A 66 10.38 -5.16 3.90
CA LEU A 66 10.46 -4.84 5.31
C LEU A 66 11.32 -3.60 5.58
N ARG A 67 12.46 -3.44 4.89
CA ARG A 67 13.28 -2.22 4.98
C ARG A 67 12.54 -0.97 4.51
N LEU A 68 11.75 -1.05 3.44
CA LEU A 68 10.97 0.08 2.94
C LEU A 68 9.85 0.44 3.92
N PHE A 69 9.12 -0.56 4.40
CA PHE A 69 8.09 -0.38 5.41
C PHE A 69 8.65 0.31 6.67
N ASN A 70 9.71 -0.23 7.26
CA ASN A 70 10.34 0.35 8.45
C ASN A 70 10.81 1.78 8.22
N ARG A 71 11.37 2.10 7.05
CA ARG A 71 11.75 3.47 6.70
C ARG A 71 10.56 4.43 6.71
N HIS A 72 9.39 4.00 6.25
CA HIS A 72 8.19 4.82 6.30
C HIS A 72 7.66 4.96 7.73
N ILE A 73 7.69 3.89 8.52
CA ILE A 73 7.37 3.93 9.95
C ILE A 73 8.26 4.93 10.67
N ASP A 74 9.58 4.84 10.55
CA ASP A 74 10.54 5.72 11.23
C ASP A 74 10.28 7.20 10.92
N ARG A 75 9.93 7.50 9.65
CA ARG A 75 9.55 8.85 9.23
C ARG A 75 8.27 9.32 9.90
N LEU A 76 7.24 8.48 9.91
CA LEU A 76 5.92 8.79 10.46
C LEU A 76 5.95 8.91 11.99
N SER A 77 6.74 8.09 12.66
CA SER A 77 6.92 8.12 14.12
C SER A 77 7.74 9.32 14.60
N GLY A 78 8.65 9.85 13.79
CA GLY A 78 9.44 11.04 14.15
C GLY A 78 8.64 12.34 14.11
N ASP A 79 7.93 12.60 13.01
CA ASP A 79 7.00 13.73 12.88
C ASP A 79 5.92 13.39 11.86
N PHE A 80 4.79 12.88 12.38
CA PHE A 80 3.69 12.41 11.55
C PHE A 80 3.18 13.47 10.58
N ARG A 81 2.99 14.71 11.03
CA ARG A 81 2.44 15.80 10.20
C ARG A 81 3.39 16.13 9.05
N ARG A 82 4.70 16.21 9.33
CA ARG A 82 5.70 16.52 8.33
C ARG A 82 5.95 15.36 7.36
N ALA A 83 5.93 14.12 7.85
CA ALA A 83 6.22 12.94 7.06
C ALA A 83 5.04 12.48 6.17
N ARG A 84 3.78 12.66 6.63
CA ARG A 84 2.58 12.18 5.95
C ARG A 84 2.53 12.60 4.49
N GLY A 85 2.79 13.88 4.19
CA GLY A 85 2.79 14.38 2.81
C GLY A 85 3.82 13.68 1.91
N GLY A 86 4.96 13.27 2.44
CA GLY A 86 5.97 12.49 1.69
C GLY A 86 5.51 11.06 1.41
N VAL A 87 4.85 10.42 2.37
CA VAL A 87 4.28 9.08 2.22
C VAL A 87 3.14 9.08 1.20
N LEU A 88 2.23 10.06 1.28
CA LEU A 88 1.16 10.24 0.30
C LEU A 88 1.71 10.50 -1.11
N ARG A 89 2.78 11.29 -1.26
CA ARG A 89 3.44 11.48 -2.57
C ARG A 89 4.02 10.19 -3.14
N GLU A 90 4.55 9.31 -2.29
CA GLU A 90 5.05 8.01 -2.72
C GLU A 90 3.89 7.15 -3.26
N ILE A 91 2.77 7.12 -2.53
CA ILE A 91 1.54 6.42 -2.95
C ILE A 91 1.00 7.01 -4.27
N ALA A 92 1.01 8.34 -4.42
CA ALA A 92 0.49 9.02 -5.61
C ALA A 92 1.20 8.63 -6.92
N LYS A 93 2.40 8.04 -6.87
CA LYS A 93 3.13 7.59 -8.07
C LYS A 93 2.40 6.51 -8.88
N VAL A 94 1.42 5.82 -8.29
CA VAL A 94 0.58 4.83 -8.99
C VAL A 94 -0.77 5.38 -9.44
N ARG A 95 -1.05 6.68 -9.25
CA ARG A 95 -2.34 7.31 -9.57
C ARG A 95 -2.76 7.11 -11.03
N ASP A 96 -1.83 7.30 -11.97
CA ASP A 96 -2.11 7.16 -13.41
C ASP A 96 -2.12 5.69 -13.90
N GLN A 97 -2.04 4.73 -12.97
CA GLN A 97 -2.04 3.30 -13.24
C GLN A 97 -3.18 2.62 -12.47
N PRO A 98 -4.43 2.64 -12.99
CA PRO A 98 -5.63 2.25 -12.24
C PRO A 98 -5.59 0.83 -11.66
N ALA A 99 -4.87 -0.09 -12.29
CA ALA A 99 -4.69 -1.45 -11.78
C ALA A 99 -3.76 -1.51 -10.56
N LEU A 100 -2.67 -0.72 -10.59
CA LEU A 100 -1.75 -0.61 -9.46
C LEU A 100 -2.39 0.15 -8.30
N ALA A 101 -3.07 1.26 -8.58
CA ALA A 101 -3.78 2.05 -7.59
C ALA A 101 -4.76 1.19 -6.76
N ARG A 102 -5.63 0.41 -7.44
CA ARG A 102 -6.54 -0.52 -6.77
C ARG A 102 -5.82 -1.60 -5.97
N ALA A 103 -4.70 -2.10 -6.48
CA ALA A 103 -3.93 -3.13 -5.80
C ALA A 103 -3.29 -2.59 -4.51
N VAL A 104 -2.73 -1.37 -4.55
CA VAL A 104 -2.18 -0.67 -3.37
C VAL A 104 -3.27 -0.46 -2.31
N ILE A 105 -4.46 0.00 -2.69
CA ILE A 105 -5.57 0.18 -1.74
C ILE A 105 -5.97 -1.16 -1.11
N ARG A 106 -6.10 -2.24 -1.90
CA ARG A 106 -6.41 -3.58 -1.38
C ARG A 106 -5.35 -4.06 -0.38
N THR A 107 -4.08 -3.77 -0.64
CA THR A 107 -3.01 -4.07 0.31
C THR A 107 -3.24 -3.36 1.65
N GLY A 108 -3.61 -2.08 1.63
CA GLY A 108 -3.97 -1.35 2.86
C GLY A 108 -5.17 -1.96 3.59
N VAL A 109 -6.24 -2.33 2.87
CA VAL A 109 -7.45 -2.93 3.47
C VAL A 109 -7.17 -4.27 4.13
N VAL A 110 -6.32 -5.12 3.52
CA VAL A 110 -5.95 -6.41 4.11
C VAL A 110 -5.23 -6.22 5.45
N ILE A 111 -4.38 -5.20 5.56
CA ILE A 111 -3.70 -4.89 6.82
C ILE A 111 -4.69 -4.38 7.87
N ALA A 112 -5.54 -3.41 7.50
CA ALA A 112 -6.52 -2.83 8.41
C ALA A 112 -7.49 -3.88 8.98
N GLY A 113 -7.98 -4.80 8.13
CA GLY A 113 -8.96 -5.82 8.55
C GLY A 113 -8.39 -7.12 9.11
N ALA A 114 -7.07 -7.26 9.29
CA ALA A 114 -6.46 -8.57 9.56
C ALA A 114 -6.79 -9.19 10.94
N ASP A 115 -7.23 -8.39 11.93
CA ASP A 115 -7.73 -8.87 13.22
C ASP A 115 -9.28 -8.92 13.30
N GLY A 116 -9.96 -8.67 12.17
CA GLY A 116 -11.42 -8.62 12.09
C GLY A 116 -12.02 -7.29 12.57
N HIS A 117 -11.21 -6.30 12.97
CA HIS A 117 -11.68 -4.97 13.33
C HIS A 117 -11.13 -3.91 12.38
N TYR A 118 -12.02 -3.17 11.72
CA TYR A 118 -11.63 -2.06 10.85
C TYR A 118 -11.81 -0.73 11.59
N ALA A 119 -10.74 -0.25 12.21
CA ALA A 119 -10.79 0.93 13.06
C ALA A 119 -11.16 2.18 12.26
N HIS A 120 -11.75 3.17 12.95
CA HIS A 120 -12.15 4.43 12.30
C HIS A 120 -10.96 5.17 11.68
N ALA A 121 -9.80 5.20 12.36
CA ALA A 121 -8.60 5.87 11.86
C ALA A 121 -8.06 5.24 10.57
N GLU A 122 -8.04 3.90 10.50
CA GLU A 122 -7.60 3.15 9.32
C GLU A 122 -8.55 3.39 8.13
N ARG A 123 -9.87 3.39 8.39
CA ARG A 123 -10.88 3.74 7.39
C ARG A 123 -10.65 5.13 6.82
N GLN A 124 -10.40 6.12 7.66
CA GLN A 124 -10.11 7.48 7.20
C GLN A 124 -8.88 7.54 6.29
N VAL A 125 -7.80 6.86 6.66
CA VAL A 125 -6.59 6.75 5.83
C VAL A 125 -6.92 6.11 4.47
N ILE A 126 -7.66 5.01 4.46
CA ILE A 126 -8.02 4.30 3.23
C ILE A 126 -8.89 5.18 2.32
N HIS A 127 -9.88 5.89 2.88
CA HIS A 127 -10.71 6.83 2.14
C HIS A 127 -9.91 7.98 1.54
N GLU A 128 -8.98 8.56 2.30
CA GLU A 128 -8.08 9.62 1.80
C GLU A 128 -7.23 9.11 0.63
N VAL A 129 -6.67 7.90 0.75
CA VAL A 129 -5.84 7.30 -0.31
C VAL A 129 -6.69 6.98 -1.55
N CYS A 130 -7.94 6.52 -1.39
CA CYS A 130 -8.88 6.34 -2.49
C CYS A 130 -9.10 7.65 -3.27
N GLN A 131 -9.33 8.76 -2.56
CA GLN A 131 -9.47 10.09 -3.18
C GLN A 131 -8.18 10.51 -3.90
N LEU A 132 -7.02 10.35 -3.26
CA LEU A 132 -5.71 10.65 -3.83
C LEU A 132 -5.47 9.90 -5.15
N LEU A 133 -5.85 8.63 -5.20
CA LEU A 133 -5.63 7.74 -6.34
C LEU A 133 -6.77 7.75 -7.37
N ASN A 134 -7.81 8.57 -7.16
CA ASN A 134 -8.99 8.64 -8.02
C ASN A 134 -9.68 7.26 -8.18
N VAL A 135 -9.86 6.54 -7.07
CA VAL A 135 -10.56 5.26 -7.01
C VAL A 135 -11.74 5.37 -6.06
N SER A 136 -12.89 4.75 -6.39
CA SER A 136 -14.06 4.78 -5.52
C SER A 136 -13.80 3.96 -4.24
N PRO A 137 -14.00 4.53 -3.02
CA PRO A 137 -13.87 3.78 -1.77
C PRO A 137 -14.82 2.58 -1.68
N THR A 138 -15.98 2.67 -2.33
CA THR A 138 -17.00 1.60 -2.34
C THR A 138 -16.50 0.28 -2.95
N GLU A 139 -15.39 0.29 -3.70
CA GLU A 139 -14.77 -0.92 -4.25
C GLU A 139 -14.11 -1.81 -3.18
N PHE A 140 -13.93 -1.31 -1.94
CA PHE A 140 -13.08 -1.95 -0.93
C PHE A 140 -13.74 -2.18 0.43
N GLY A 141 -15.04 -1.90 0.56
CA GLY A 141 -15.82 -2.12 1.78
C GLY A 141 -16.46 -0.83 2.32
N PRO A 142 -17.38 -0.95 3.30
CA PRO A 142 -18.00 0.16 4.00
C PRO A 142 -17.08 0.84 5.04
#